data_AF-A0A1N6DJQ5-F1
#
_entry.id   AF-A0A1N6DJQ5-F1
#
_cell.length_a   1.000
_cell.length_b   1.000
_cell.length_c   1.000
_cell.angle_alpha   90.00
_cell.angle_beta   90.00
_cell.angle_gamma   90.00
#
_symmetry.space_group_name_H-M   'P 1'
#
loop_
_entity.id
_entity.type
_entity.pdbx_description
1 polymer ?
#
loop_
_entity_poly.entity_id
_entity_poly.type
_entity_poly.pdbx_seq_one_letter_code
_entity_poly.pdbx_strand_id
1 'polypeptide(L)'
;MSPAHLGAGGQLKGTFALGRGRHAVLSHHLGDLDHYEAYRAYVEAIAHYQRLFAFQPELLAHDLHPDYASTRYAAEHPGEIPRVAVQHHHAHIASCMAEHGLDEPVIGVAFDGTGYGTDGAIWGGEFLMGDCRQFRRAAHLRYVAMPGGEQAIREPWRMACAHLADAGQDGARWLARIQEPAFLVVQQQLERRFNAPLTSSVGRLFDAVAALAGVRDRVRFEGQAAIELEGLASDLPAACDSYPFVIQPGPSLVIDTRPLIAGVVDDLRTGCTAARIGRRFHSTLVEMIAQVCGRLAAEHGLGTVVLSGGVFMNVLLTTETVARLTQDGFRVYRHQRVPPNDGGLCLGQLAVAAAGQAAGLVPG
;
A
#
# COMPACT_ATOMS: atom_id res chain seq x y z
N MET A 1 5.53 29.07 -20.28
CA MET A 1 4.65 27.91 -20.54
C MET A 1 4.60 27.09 -19.25
N SER A 2 3.51 26.37 -18.97
CA SER A 2 3.52 25.47 -17.81
C SER A 2 4.50 24.31 -18.04
N PRO A 3 5.30 23.94 -17.04
CA PRO A 3 6.35 22.94 -17.22
C PRO A 3 5.77 21.57 -17.59
N ALA A 4 6.54 20.82 -18.37
CA ALA A 4 6.16 19.52 -18.91
C ALA A 4 6.78 18.39 -18.06
N HIS A 5 5.94 17.58 -17.41
CA HIS A 5 6.39 16.53 -16.50
C HIS A 5 6.03 15.14 -17.02
N LEU A 6 6.92 14.15 -16.83
CA LEU A 6 6.58 12.74 -17.03
C LEU A 6 6.62 12.02 -15.69
N GLY A 7 5.50 11.42 -15.29
CA GLY A 7 5.41 10.51 -14.16
C GLY A 7 5.62 9.08 -14.64
N ALA A 8 6.69 8.42 -14.19
CA ALA A 8 7.11 7.10 -14.68
C ALA A 8 6.30 5.93 -14.10
N GLY A 9 5.51 6.16 -13.05
CA GLY A 9 4.74 5.14 -12.34
C GLY A 9 5.59 4.21 -11.47
N GLY A 10 4.96 3.12 -11.02
CA GLY A 10 5.58 2.05 -10.24
C GLY A 10 6.13 0.91 -11.11
N GLN A 11 6.52 -0.19 -10.47
CA GLN A 11 6.98 -1.40 -11.16
C GLN A 11 5.82 -2.33 -11.52
N LEU A 12 4.90 -2.57 -10.59
CA LEU A 12 3.74 -3.41 -10.83
C LEU A 12 2.63 -2.60 -11.49
N LYS A 13 1.84 -3.25 -12.34
CA LYS A 13 0.70 -2.64 -13.04
C LYS A 13 1.07 -1.32 -13.72
N GLY A 14 2.24 -1.30 -14.35
CA GLY A 14 2.93 -0.14 -14.88
C GLY A 14 2.05 0.73 -15.77
N THR A 15 2.09 2.02 -15.46
CA THR A 15 1.52 3.11 -16.26
C THR A 15 2.46 4.29 -16.16
N PHE A 16 2.44 5.17 -17.15
CA PHE A 16 3.10 6.48 -17.08
C PHE A 16 2.09 7.59 -17.36
N ALA A 17 2.46 8.82 -17.04
CA ALA A 17 1.62 9.98 -17.32
C ALA A 17 2.44 11.15 -17.86
N LEU A 18 1.87 11.85 -18.85
CA LEU A 18 2.39 13.13 -19.35
C LEU A 18 1.57 14.27 -18.73
N GLY A 19 2.23 15.16 -17.99
CA GLY A 19 1.62 16.29 -17.30
C GLY A 19 2.03 17.63 -17.91
N ARG A 20 1.06 18.53 -18.15
CA ARG A 20 1.33 19.94 -18.48
C ARG A 20 0.25 20.84 -17.90
N GLY A 21 0.66 21.76 -17.02
CA GLY A 21 -0.27 22.64 -16.32
C GLY A 21 -1.29 21.83 -15.51
N ARG A 22 -2.58 21.97 -15.81
CA ARG A 22 -3.68 21.27 -15.11
C ARG A 22 -4.15 19.97 -15.79
N HIS A 23 -3.43 19.51 -16.82
CA HIS A 23 -3.81 18.33 -17.58
C HIS A 23 -2.79 17.22 -17.40
N ALA A 24 -3.28 16.00 -17.22
CA ALA A 24 -2.49 14.78 -17.21
C ALA A 24 -3.09 13.79 -18.23
N VAL A 25 -2.24 13.19 -19.05
CA VAL A 25 -2.59 12.11 -19.97
C VAL A 25 -1.90 10.85 -19.49
N LEU A 26 -2.67 9.91 -18.96
CA LEU A 26 -2.19 8.61 -18.49
C LEU A 26 -2.11 7.63 -19.66
N SER A 27 -1.13 6.73 -19.61
CA SER A 27 -1.05 5.60 -20.52
C SER A 27 -2.14 4.57 -20.21
N HIS A 28 -2.34 3.64 -21.15
CA HIS A 28 -3.00 2.38 -20.84
C HIS A 28 -2.11 1.53 -19.91
N HIS A 29 -2.68 0.47 -19.34
CA HIS A 29 -1.97 -0.49 -18.51
C HIS A 29 -0.96 -1.31 -19.32
N LEU A 30 0.28 -1.41 -18.83
CA LEU A 30 1.40 -2.04 -19.52
C LEU A 30 1.91 -3.33 -18.85
N GLY A 31 1.26 -3.77 -17.76
CA GLY A 31 1.64 -4.96 -17.00
C GLY A 31 2.79 -4.70 -16.03
N ASP A 32 3.45 -5.76 -15.57
CA ASP A 32 4.52 -5.67 -14.57
C ASP A 32 5.87 -5.46 -15.27
N LEU A 33 6.54 -4.36 -14.96
CA LEU A 33 7.72 -3.88 -15.68
C LEU A 33 9.01 -4.66 -15.40
N ASP A 34 8.94 -5.68 -14.54
CA ASP A 34 10.00 -6.68 -14.35
C ASP A 34 10.02 -7.72 -15.48
N HIS A 35 8.94 -7.85 -16.25
CA HIS A 35 8.91 -8.64 -17.47
C HIS A 35 9.44 -7.83 -18.64
N TYR A 36 10.37 -8.43 -19.41
CA TYR A 36 11.05 -7.73 -20.50
C TYR A 36 10.10 -7.21 -21.58
N GLU A 37 9.10 -8.00 -21.95
CA GLU A 37 8.08 -7.63 -22.94
C GLU A 37 7.26 -6.42 -22.47
N ALA A 38 6.88 -6.39 -21.19
CA ALA A 38 6.16 -5.27 -20.59
C ALA A 38 7.03 -4.01 -20.55
N TYR A 39 8.30 -4.12 -20.14
CA TYR A 39 9.23 -3.01 -20.14
C TYR A 39 9.46 -2.43 -21.54
N ARG A 40 9.62 -3.29 -22.55
CA ARG A 40 9.73 -2.85 -23.95
C ARG A 40 8.50 -2.10 -24.42
N ALA A 41 7.30 -2.65 -24.17
CA ALA A 41 6.05 -2.00 -24.51
C ALA A 41 5.91 -0.64 -23.81
N TYR A 42 6.36 -0.54 -22.56
CA TYR A 42 6.39 0.70 -21.78
C TYR A 42 7.26 1.78 -22.42
N VAL A 43 8.51 1.45 -22.79
CA VAL A 43 9.43 2.41 -23.44
C VAL A 43 8.89 2.85 -24.82
N GLU A 44 8.40 1.91 -25.62
CA GLU A 44 7.81 2.18 -26.93
C GLU A 44 6.56 3.08 -26.81
N ALA A 45 5.72 2.84 -25.80
CA ALA A 45 4.52 3.62 -25.53
C ALA A 45 4.85 5.05 -25.09
N ILE A 46 5.86 5.28 -24.24
CA ILE A 46 6.29 6.65 -23.87
C ILE A 46 6.69 7.43 -25.12
N ALA A 47 7.57 6.85 -25.95
CA ALA A 47 8.03 7.49 -27.17
C ALA A 47 6.86 7.78 -28.12
N HIS A 48 5.88 6.87 -28.21
CA HIS A 48 4.66 7.09 -28.99
C HIS A 48 3.81 8.24 -28.45
N TYR A 49 3.55 8.29 -27.14
CA TYR A 49 2.74 9.33 -26.50
C TYR A 49 3.42 10.70 -26.61
N GLN A 50 4.74 10.77 -26.45
CA GLN A 50 5.51 12.00 -26.65
C GLN A 50 5.34 12.56 -28.07
N ARG A 51 5.38 11.71 -29.10
CA ARG A 51 5.10 12.12 -30.49
C ARG A 51 3.65 12.54 -30.69
N LEU A 52 2.70 11.74 -30.18
CA LEU A 52 1.27 11.96 -30.36
C LEU A 52 0.81 13.31 -29.77
N PHE A 53 1.33 13.67 -28.59
CA PHE A 53 0.95 14.89 -27.88
C PHE A 53 1.94 16.05 -28.07
N ALA A 54 2.91 15.92 -29.00
CA ALA A 54 3.99 16.88 -29.19
C ALA A 54 4.62 17.32 -27.85
N PHE A 55 4.97 16.33 -27.04
CA PHE A 55 5.37 16.47 -25.65
C PHE A 55 6.85 16.12 -25.47
N GLN A 56 7.60 17.06 -24.89
CA GLN A 56 8.98 16.86 -24.45
C GLN A 56 9.01 17.09 -22.94
N PRO A 57 9.43 16.10 -22.12
CA PRO A 57 9.52 16.27 -20.69
C PRO A 57 10.65 17.24 -20.34
N GLU A 58 10.37 18.13 -19.41
CA GLU A 58 11.32 19.04 -18.78
C GLU A 58 11.71 18.53 -17.38
N LEU A 59 10.95 17.57 -16.84
CA LEU A 59 11.23 16.89 -15.58
C LEU A 59 10.64 15.47 -15.55
N LEU A 60 11.37 14.54 -14.95
CA LEU A 60 10.94 13.14 -14.75
C LEU A 60 10.68 12.86 -13.27
N ALA A 61 9.44 12.53 -12.93
CA ALA A 61 9.06 12.05 -11.61
C ALA A 61 9.01 10.52 -11.61
N HIS A 62 9.62 9.88 -10.62
CA HIS A 62 9.70 8.42 -10.52
C HIS A 62 9.56 7.96 -9.08
N ASP A 63 9.37 6.65 -8.86
CA ASP A 63 9.30 6.09 -7.51
C ASP A 63 10.64 6.23 -6.77
N LEU A 64 10.58 6.32 -5.44
CA LEU A 64 11.77 6.33 -4.58
C LEU A 64 12.57 5.02 -4.66
N HIS A 65 11.95 3.90 -5.03
CA HIS A 65 12.63 2.62 -5.13
C HIS A 65 13.74 2.66 -6.20
N PRO A 66 15.02 2.41 -5.83
CA PRO A 66 16.15 2.57 -6.76
C PRO A 66 16.15 1.54 -7.90
N ASP A 67 15.73 0.31 -7.60
CA ASP A 67 15.83 -0.81 -8.56
C ASP A 67 14.61 -0.98 -9.48
N TYR A 68 13.59 -0.11 -9.39
CA TYR A 68 12.42 -0.24 -10.25
C TYR A 68 12.77 0.02 -11.71
N ALA A 69 12.16 -0.76 -12.62
CA ALA A 69 12.35 -0.57 -14.05
C ALA A 69 11.95 0.84 -14.51
N SER A 70 10.89 1.43 -13.93
CA SER A 70 10.48 2.82 -14.17
C SER A 70 11.49 3.84 -13.64
N THR A 71 12.12 3.58 -12.49
CA THR A 71 13.21 4.40 -11.93
C THR A 71 14.47 4.34 -12.80
N ARG A 72 14.85 3.14 -13.27
CA ARG A 72 15.96 2.97 -14.21
C ARG A 72 15.69 3.69 -15.53
N TYR A 73 14.47 3.58 -16.08
CA TYR A 73 14.07 4.34 -17.26
C TYR A 73 14.27 5.85 -17.07
N ALA A 74 13.85 6.40 -15.92
CA ALA A 74 14.05 7.81 -15.63
C ALA A 74 15.54 8.17 -15.51
N ALA A 75 16.36 7.29 -14.93
CA ALA A 75 17.80 7.50 -14.76
C ALA A 75 18.60 7.42 -16.08
N GLU A 76 18.19 6.55 -16.98
CA GLU A 76 18.85 6.31 -18.27
C GLU A 76 18.27 7.19 -19.39
N HIS A 77 17.28 8.04 -19.08
CA HIS A 77 16.63 8.89 -20.08
C HIS A 77 17.66 9.81 -20.76
N PRO A 78 17.65 9.91 -22.10
CA PRO A 78 18.62 10.74 -22.81
C PRO A 78 18.37 12.23 -22.54
N GLY A 79 19.44 12.97 -22.27
CA GLY A 79 19.40 14.40 -21.97
C GLY A 79 19.54 14.70 -20.49
N GLU A 80 20.05 15.89 -20.16
CA GLU A 80 20.20 16.36 -18.78
C GLU A 80 18.84 16.88 -18.25
N ILE A 81 17.86 15.97 -18.12
CA ILE A 81 16.53 16.30 -17.58
C ILE A 81 16.53 16.09 -16.05
N PRO A 82 16.12 17.10 -15.26
CA PRO A 82 15.94 16.95 -13.82
C PRO A 82 15.02 15.79 -13.45
N ARG A 83 15.35 15.13 -12.33
CA ARG A 83 14.60 13.97 -11.82
C ARG A 83 14.14 14.21 -10.39
N VAL A 84 12.95 13.72 -10.07
CA VAL A 84 12.36 13.77 -8.73
C VAL A 84 11.95 12.37 -8.31
N ALA A 85 12.55 11.89 -7.23
CA ALA A 85 12.10 10.70 -6.54
C ALA A 85 10.89 11.05 -5.66
N VAL A 86 9.78 10.36 -5.85
CA VAL A 86 8.54 10.53 -5.09
C VAL A 86 8.30 9.27 -4.28
N GLN A 87 8.04 9.43 -2.99
CA GLN A 87 7.77 8.29 -2.12
C GLN A 87 6.44 7.62 -2.53
N HIS A 88 6.46 6.28 -2.62
CA HIS A 88 5.38 5.46 -3.17
C HIS A 88 4.00 5.73 -2.55
N HIS A 89 3.91 5.78 -1.22
CA HIS A 89 2.66 5.98 -0.49
C HIS A 89 2.19 7.44 -0.57
N HIS A 90 3.12 8.40 -0.62
CA HIS A 90 2.82 9.80 -0.90
C HIS A 90 2.25 9.96 -2.31
N ALA A 91 2.80 9.26 -3.31
CA ALA A 91 2.24 9.24 -4.67
C ALA A 91 0.82 8.66 -4.69
N HIS A 92 0.55 7.57 -3.97
CA HIS A 92 -0.82 7.04 -3.82
C HIS A 92 -1.82 8.09 -3.31
N ILE A 93 -1.49 8.77 -2.21
CA ILE A 93 -2.33 9.82 -1.63
C ILE A 93 -2.46 11.02 -2.58
N ALA A 94 -1.34 11.49 -3.13
CA ALA A 94 -1.31 12.63 -4.06
C ALA A 94 -2.10 12.34 -5.35
N SER A 95 -2.15 11.09 -5.80
CA SER A 95 -2.93 10.69 -6.97
C SER A 95 -4.43 10.90 -6.75
N CYS A 96 -4.94 10.46 -5.58
CA CYS A 96 -6.33 10.69 -5.21
C CYS A 96 -6.62 12.19 -5.00
N MET A 97 -5.71 12.91 -4.32
CA MET A 97 -5.83 14.36 -4.15
C MET A 97 -5.92 15.09 -5.49
N ALA A 98 -5.07 14.72 -6.46
CA ALA A 98 -5.05 15.34 -7.78
C ALA A 98 -6.34 15.09 -8.57
N GLU A 99 -6.91 13.89 -8.47
CA GLU A 99 -8.19 13.57 -9.10
C GLU A 99 -9.34 14.45 -8.57
N HIS A 100 -9.34 14.71 -7.25
CA HIS A 100 -10.35 15.51 -6.56
C HIS A 100 -10.03 17.01 -6.51
N GLY A 101 -8.86 17.42 -7.01
CA GLY A 101 -8.42 18.81 -6.99
C GLY A 101 -8.15 19.36 -5.58
N LEU A 102 -7.72 18.50 -4.65
CA LEU A 102 -7.39 18.87 -3.27
C LEU A 102 -6.01 19.54 -3.22
N ASP A 103 -5.93 20.66 -2.51
CA ASP A 103 -4.69 21.39 -2.23
C ASP A 103 -4.44 21.60 -0.73
N GLU A 104 -5.39 21.20 0.12
CA GLU A 104 -5.23 21.26 1.57
C GLU A 104 -4.42 20.09 2.15
N PRO A 105 -3.87 20.24 3.37
CA PRO A 105 -3.36 19.11 4.13
C PRO A 105 -4.45 18.09 4.47
N VAL A 106 -4.15 16.80 4.31
CA VAL A 106 -5.06 15.68 4.56
C VAL A 106 -4.44 14.64 5.49
N ILE A 107 -5.28 13.76 6.05
CA ILE A 107 -4.86 12.46 6.57
C ILE A 107 -4.96 11.45 5.43
N GLY A 108 -3.82 10.98 4.93
CA GLY A 108 -3.76 9.95 3.90
C GLY A 108 -3.62 8.56 4.52
N VAL A 109 -4.56 7.66 4.28
CA VAL A 109 -4.47 6.24 4.64
C VAL A 109 -3.99 5.48 3.41
N ALA A 110 -2.74 5.03 3.44
CA ALA A 110 -2.06 4.37 2.33
C ALA A 110 -1.82 2.89 2.68
N PHE A 111 -2.78 2.03 2.34
CA PHE A 111 -2.75 0.60 2.62
C PHE A 111 -2.47 -0.19 1.34
N ASP A 112 -1.36 -0.92 1.34
CA ASP A 112 -0.84 -1.58 0.15
C ASP A 112 -0.13 -2.91 0.48
N GLY A 113 0.29 -3.63 -0.57
CA GLY A 113 1.11 -4.83 -0.48
C GLY A 113 2.57 -4.53 -0.17
N THR A 114 3.21 -3.69 -0.98
CA THR A 114 4.63 -3.34 -0.83
C THR A 114 4.90 -1.96 -1.41
N GLY A 115 5.56 -1.09 -0.66
CA GLY A 115 6.20 0.11 -1.22
C GLY A 115 7.46 0.47 -0.46
N TYR A 116 8.40 1.11 -1.15
CA TYR A 116 9.70 1.44 -0.57
C TYR A 116 9.57 2.55 0.50
N GLY A 117 9.93 2.22 1.72
CA GLY A 117 9.95 3.13 2.86
C GLY A 117 11.17 4.05 2.84
N THR A 118 11.04 5.24 3.42
CA THR A 118 12.18 6.18 3.56
C THR A 118 13.23 5.70 4.56
N ASP A 119 12.92 4.69 5.35
CA ASP A 119 13.80 4.01 6.31
C ASP A 119 14.36 2.68 5.78
N GLY A 120 14.14 2.37 4.50
CA GLY A 120 14.57 1.13 3.85
C GLY A 120 13.71 -0.09 4.19
N ALA A 121 12.66 0.06 4.99
CA ALA A 121 11.68 -1.00 5.25
C ALA A 121 10.61 -1.05 4.15
N ILE A 122 9.84 -2.13 4.12
CA ILE A 122 8.71 -2.30 3.20
C ILE A 122 7.45 -1.72 3.85
N TRP A 123 6.99 -0.58 3.38
CA TRP A 123 5.75 0.04 3.84
C TRP A 123 4.52 -0.59 3.15
N GLY A 124 3.34 -0.35 3.73
CA GLY A 124 2.05 -0.79 3.18
C GLY A 124 0.88 -0.70 4.16
N GLY A 125 1.07 -0.02 5.30
CA GLY A 125 0.06 0.15 6.34
C GLY A 125 0.21 1.49 7.01
N GLU A 126 0.28 2.54 6.18
CA GLU A 126 0.76 3.86 6.58
C GLU A 126 -0.38 4.86 6.71
N PHE A 127 -0.26 5.75 7.68
CA PHE A 127 -1.05 6.98 7.78
C PHE A 127 -0.08 8.15 7.61
N LEU A 128 -0.29 8.91 6.55
CA LEU A 128 0.51 10.09 6.22
C LEU A 128 -0.31 11.34 6.52
N MET A 129 0.36 12.43 6.88
CA MET A 129 -0.26 13.75 6.95
C MET A 129 0.53 14.74 6.13
N GLY A 130 -0.17 15.54 5.33
CA GLY A 130 0.46 16.51 4.46
C GLY A 130 -0.36 16.75 3.20
N ASP A 131 0.31 17.24 2.17
CA ASP A 131 -0.29 17.60 0.89
C ASP A 131 0.61 17.11 -0.26
N CYS A 132 0.34 17.53 -1.50
CA CYS A 132 1.14 17.13 -2.66
C CYS A 132 2.62 17.58 -2.58
N ARG A 133 2.97 18.57 -1.75
CA ARG A 133 4.36 19.08 -1.64
C ARG A 133 5.20 18.25 -0.68
N GLN A 134 4.60 17.81 0.42
CA GLN A 134 5.31 17.15 1.51
C GLN A 134 4.38 16.26 2.33
N PHE A 135 4.96 15.24 2.96
CA PHE A 135 4.25 14.36 3.87
C PHE A 135 5.06 14.11 5.15
N ARG A 136 4.34 13.82 6.23
CA ARG A 136 4.87 13.27 7.48
C ARG A 136 4.24 11.90 7.71
N ARG A 137 5.04 10.88 8.01
CA ARG A 137 4.55 9.58 8.47
C ARG A 137 3.97 9.73 9.89
N ALA A 138 2.66 9.67 10.01
CA ALA A 138 1.92 9.99 11.23
C ALA A 138 1.62 8.74 12.06
N ALA A 139 1.27 7.64 11.40
CA ALA A 139 1.10 6.34 12.03
C ALA A 139 1.48 5.22 11.07
N HIS A 140 1.76 4.03 11.61
CA HIS A 140 1.97 2.83 10.80
C HIS A 140 1.68 1.56 11.58
N LEU A 141 1.45 0.46 10.87
CA LEU A 141 1.46 -0.87 11.50
C LEU A 141 2.83 -1.17 12.09
N ARG A 142 2.84 -1.86 13.23
CA ARG A 142 4.05 -2.45 13.81
C ARG A 142 4.79 -3.26 12.75
N TYR A 143 6.10 -3.07 12.70
CA TYR A 143 6.97 -3.84 11.80
C TYR A 143 6.99 -5.32 12.19
N VAL A 144 6.82 -6.17 11.18
CA VAL A 144 6.97 -7.63 11.26
C VAL A 144 7.97 -8.07 10.19
N ALA A 145 8.73 -9.12 10.47
CA ALA A 145 9.68 -9.67 9.50
C ALA A 145 8.95 -10.38 8.34
N MET A 146 9.45 -10.24 7.12
CA MET A 146 8.92 -10.87 5.91
C MET A 146 9.87 -11.97 5.42
N PRO A 147 9.83 -13.18 6.01
CA PRO A 147 10.83 -14.21 5.78
C PRO A 147 10.79 -14.74 4.34
N GLY A 148 11.93 -14.67 3.65
CA GLY A 148 12.07 -15.07 2.25
C GLY A 148 11.77 -13.96 1.24
N GLY A 149 11.54 -12.71 1.67
CA GLY A 149 11.26 -11.58 0.79
C GLY A 149 10.05 -11.86 -0.09
N GLU A 150 10.21 -11.78 -1.42
CA GLU A 150 9.14 -12.06 -2.40
C GLU A 150 8.50 -13.44 -2.25
N GLN A 151 9.21 -14.44 -1.69
CA GLN A 151 8.60 -15.75 -1.41
C GLN A 151 7.41 -15.64 -0.46
N ALA A 152 7.43 -14.70 0.49
CA ALA A 152 6.32 -14.47 1.42
C ALA A 152 5.06 -13.92 0.72
N ILE A 153 5.21 -13.30 -0.46
CA ILE A 153 4.06 -12.87 -1.30
C ILE A 153 3.40 -14.10 -1.94
N ARG A 154 4.20 -15.05 -2.43
CA ARG A 154 3.71 -16.29 -3.08
C ARG A 154 3.25 -17.35 -2.07
N GLU A 155 3.78 -17.30 -0.87
CA GLU A 155 3.53 -18.26 0.21
C GLU A 155 3.03 -17.56 1.49
N PRO A 156 1.76 -17.09 1.53
CA PRO A 156 1.15 -16.43 2.70
C PRO A 156 1.39 -17.09 4.06
N TRP A 157 1.55 -18.42 4.13
CA TRP A 157 1.85 -19.13 5.37
C TRP A 157 3.15 -18.63 6.04
N ARG A 158 4.09 -18.08 5.27
CA ARG A 158 5.32 -17.44 5.79
C ARG A 158 5.03 -16.21 6.61
N MET A 159 4.08 -15.38 6.15
CA MET A 159 3.62 -14.22 6.91
C MET A 159 2.82 -14.66 8.15
N ALA A 160 2.02 -15.72 8.05
CA ALA A 160 1.37 -16.30 9.22
C ALA A 160 2.38 -16.73 10.30
N CYS A 161 3.47 -17.42 9.92
CA CYS A 161 4.56 -17.75 10.85
C CYS A 161 5.15 -16.50 11.51
N ALA A 162 5.44 -15.45 10.73
CA ALA A 162 6.05 -14.23 11.24
C ALA A 162 5.15 -13.47 12.22
N HIS A 163 3.87 -13.34 11.89
CA HIS A 163 2.89 -12.66 12.75
C HIS A 163 2.59 -13.45 14.03
N LEU A 164 2.52 -14.79 13.95
CA LEU A 164 2.38 -15.65 15.14
C LEU A 164 3.59 -15.51 16.05
N ALA A 165 4.81 -15.55 15.50
CA ALA A 165 6.04 -15.39 16.26
C ALA A 165 6.13 -14.01 16.94
N ASP A 166 5.81 -12.92 16.22
CA ASP A 166 5.79 -11.57 16.82
C ASP A 166 4.72 -11.43 17.92
N ALA A 167 3.58 -12.12 17.78
CA ALA A 167 2.51 -12.17 18.78
C ALA A 167 2.77 -13.15 19.94
N GLY A 168 3.91 -13.85 19.95
CA GLY A 168 4.24 -14.85 20.97
C GLY A 168 3.32 -16.08 20.95
N GLN A 169 2.73 -16.40 19.80
CA GLN A 169 1.86 -17.56 19.60
C GLN A 169 2.66 -18.72 18.99
N ASP A 170 2.39 -19.94 19.43
CA ASP A 170 2.97 -21.14 18.82
C ASP A 170 2.35 -21.40 17.44
N GLY A 171 3.17 -21.26 16.40
CA GLY A 171 2.74 -21.47 15.02
C GLY A 171 2.71 -22.92 14.56
N ALA A 172 3.42 -23.84 15.23
CA ALA A 172 3.52 -25.22 14.78
C ALA A 172 2.15 -25.92 14.76
N ARG A 173 1.29 -25.59 15.74
CA ARG A 173 -0.09 -26.09 15.80
C ARG A 173 -0.96 -25.61 14.63
N TRP A 174 -0.90 -24.32 14.32
CA TRP A 174 -1.81 -23.69 13.34
C TRP A 174 -1.37 -23.90 11.89
N LEU A 175 -0.11 -24.25 11.69
CA LEU A 175 0.52 -24.46 10.40
C LEU A 175 1.02 -25.91 10.24
N ALA A 176 0.47 -26.87 10.99
CA ALA A 176 0.86 -28.28 10.93
C ALA A 176 0.68 -28.93 9.53
N ARG A 177 -0.13 -28.32 8.66
CA ARG A 177 -0.30 -28.72 7.25
C ARG A 177 0.88 -28.33 6.36
N ILE A 178 1.75 -27.42 6.82
CA ILE A 178 2.97 -27.03 6.13
C ILE A 178 4.03 -28.09 6.41
N GLN A 179 4.80 -28.45 5.38
CA GLN A 179 5.87 -29.42 5.53
C GLN A 179 6.92 -28.94 6.53
N GLU A 180 7.27 -29.80 7.48
CA GLU A 180 8.14 -29.49 8.61
C GLU A 180 9.51 -28.90 8.20
N PRO A 181 10.21 -29.40 7.15
CA PRO A 181 11.46 -28.79 6.71
C PRO A 181 11.32 -27.31 6.28
N ALA A 182 10.22 -26.97 5.60
CA ALA A 182 9.97 -25.60 5.15
C ALA A 182 9.66 -24.68 6.34
N PHE A 183 8.88 -25.17 7.30
CA PHE A 183 8.56 -24.45 8.53
C PHE A 183 9.81 -24.13 9.36
N LEU A 184 10.70 -25.11 9.55
CA LEU A 184 11.97 -24.92 10.28
C LEU A 184 12.87 -23.87 9.61
N VAL A 185 12.95 -23.87 8.27
CA VAL A 185 13.72 -22.85 7.54
C VAL A 185 13.19 -21.44 7.84
N VAL A 186 11.87 -21.26 7.84
CA VAL A 186 11.26 -19.95 8.15
C VAL A 186 11.50 -19.55 9.59
N GLN A 187 11.41 -20.48 10.55
CA GLN A 187 11.75 -20.19 11.94
C GLN A 187 13.20 -19.70 12.08
N GLN A 188 14.15 -20.37 11.41
CA GLN A 188 15.55 -19.94 11.41
C GLN A 188 15.75 -18.56 10.75
N GLN A 189 15.03 -18.26 9.66
CA GLN A 189 15.07 -16.93 9.04
C GLN A 189 14.60 -15.83 10.01
N LEU A 190 13.54 -16.10 10.76
CA LEU A 190 12.99 -15.18 11.76
C LEU A 190 13.95 -14.98 12.94
N GLU A 191 14.48 -16.07 13.51
CA GLU A 191 15.43 -16.04 14.63
C GLU A 191 16.72 -15.30 14.27
N ARG A 192 17.27 -15.57 13.08
CA ARG A 192 18.54 -14.98 12.61
C ARG A 192 18.37 -13.65 11.90
N ARG A 193 17.13 -13.20 11.66
CA ARG A 193 16.79 -12.02 10.84
C ARG A 193 17.48 -12.04 9.47
N PHE A 194 17.61 -13.22 8.88
CA PHE A 194 18.30 -13.43 7.62
C PHE A 194 17.29 -13.55 6.47
N ASN A 195 17.48 -12.76 5.42
CA ASN A 195 16.55 -12.68 4.28
C ASN A 195 15.10 -12.45 4.75
N ALA A 196 14.92 -11.56 5.72
CA ALA A 196 13.65 -11.28 6.37
C ALA A 196 13.49 -9.77 6.59
N PRO A 197 13.37 -8.97 5.49
CA PRO A 197 13.18 -7.53 5.61
C PRO A 197 11.96 -7.20 6.47
N LEU A 198 11.97 -6.05 7.13
CA LEU A 198 10.84 -5.60 7.93
C LEU A 198 9.76 -5.01 7.04
N THR A 199 8.50 -5.28 7.39
CA THR A 199 7.33 -4.72 6.71
C THR A 199 6.24 -4.27 7.67
N SER A 200 5.58 -3.16 7.33
CA SER A 200 4.36 -2.64 7.98
C SER A 200 3.13 -2.86 7.10
N SER A 201 3.20 -3.78 6.14
CA SER A 201 2.19 -3.96 5.09
C SER A 201 0.88 -4.54 5.60
N VAL A 202 -0.23 -3.86 5.28
CA VAL A 202 -1.59 -4.38 5.49
C VAL A 202 -1.86 -5.54 4.52
N GLY A 203 -1.35 -5.51 3.29
CA GLY A 203 -1.45 -6.64 2.37
C GLY A 203 -0.81 -7.92 2.92
N ARG A 204 0.35 -7.80 3.58
CA ARG A 204 1.02 -8.94 4.24
C ARG A 204 0.28 -9.40 5.50
N LEU A 205 -0.38 -8.50 6.22
CA LEU A 205 -1.28 -8.87 7.32
C LEU A 205 -2.51 -9.62 6.81
N PHE A 206 -3.09 -9.22 5.69
CA PHE A 206 -4.15 -9.97 5.00
C PHE A 206 -3.69 -11.39 4.63
N ASP A 207 -2.51 -11.52 4.02
CA ASP A 207 -1.92 -12.82 3.68
C ASP A 207 -1.78 -13.72 4.92
N ALA A 208 -1.28 -13.15 6.03
CA ALA A 208 -1.14 -13.88 7.29
C ALA A 208 -2.48 -14.37 7.83
N VAL A 209 -3.50 -13.49 7.92
CA VAL A 209 -4.82 -13.85 8.43
C VAL A 209 -5.54 -14.84 7.52
N ALA A 210 -5.44 -14.68 6.21
CA ALA A 210 -6.01 -15.61 5.24
C ALA A 210 -5.38 -17.01 5.34
N ALA A 211 -4.05 -17.09 5.50
CA ALA A 211 -3.37 -18.36 5.73
C ALA A 211 -3.76 -18.98 7.08
N LEU A 212 -3.82 -18.20 8.16
CA LEU A 212 -4.26 -18.69 9.48
C LEU A 212 -5.70 -19.24 9.44
N ALA A 213 -6.60 -18.54 8.75
CA ALA A 213 -7.99 -18.97 8.54
C ALA A 213 -8.13 -20.20 7.62
N GLY A 214 -7.04 -20.70 7.03
CA GLY A 214 -7.05 -21.86 6.15
C GLY A 214 -7.55 -21.57 4.72
N VAL A 215 -7.57 -20.30 4.30
CA VAL A 215 -8.01 -19.89 2.95
C VAL A 215 -6.96 -20.28 1.92
N ARG A 216 -5.73 -19.78 2.07
CA ARG A 216 -4.61 -20.07 1.17
C ARG A 216 -3.27 -20.03 1.88
N ASP A 217 -2.46 -21.05 1.64
CA ASP A 217 -1.04 -21.05 2.00
C ASP A 217 -0.14 -20.62 0.84
N ARG A 218 -0.60 -20.81 -0.40
CA ARG A 218 0.11 -20.44 -1.63
C ARG A 218 -0.83 -19.75 -2.60
N VAL A 219 -0.32 -18.74 -3.29
CA VAL A 219 -1.08 -17.94 -4.26
C VAL A 219 -0.48 -18.01 -5.66
N ARG A 220 -1.34 -17.87 -6.67
CA ARG A 220 -0.98 -17.87 -8.09
C ARG A 220 -0.76 -16.47 -8.64
N PHE A 221 -1.39 -15.48 -8.03
CA PHE A 221 -1.26 -14.07 -8.38
C PHE A 221 -1.30 -13.21 -7.11
N GLU A 222 -0.82 -11.97 -7.22
CA GLU A 222 -0.76 -11.03 -6.11
C GLU A 222 -2.15 -10.72 -5.55
N GLY A 223 -2.31 -10.78 -4.23
CA GLY A 223 -3.57 -10.44 -3.55
C GLY A 223 -4.63 -11.55 -3.56
N GLN A 224 -4.37 -12.72 -4.15
CA GLN A 224 -5.35 -13.81 -4.21
C GLN A 224 -5.92 -14.19 -2.83
N ALA A 225 -5.06 -14.35 -1.82
CA ALA A 225 -5.50 -14.75 -0.48
C ALA A 225 -6.41 -13.68 0.17
N ALA A 226 -6.09 -12.40 -0.04
CA ALA A 226 -6.90 -11.27 0.42
C ALA A 226 -8.27 -11.22 -0.28
N ILE A 227 -8.31 -11.41 -1.60
CA ILE A 227 -9.54 -11.42 -2.40
C ILE A 227 -10.45 -12.58 -1.99
N GLU A 228 -9.90 -13.79 -1.83
CA GLU A 228 -10.69 -14.95 -1.39
C GLU A 228 -11.22 -14.76 0.04
N LEU A 229 -10.43 -14.16 0.94
CA LEU A 229 -10.88 -13.85 2.31
C LEU A 229 -12.00 -12.78 2.33
N GLU A 230 -11.89 -11.75 1.50
CA GLU A 230 -12.95 -10.75 1.32
C GLU A 230 -14.26 -11.40 0.84
N GLY A 231 -14.19 -12.27 -0.17
CA GLY A 231 -15.35 -12.97 -0.69
C GLY A 231 -16.07 -13.79 0.38
N LEU A 232 -15.32 -14.49 1.24
CA LEU A 232 -15.88 -15.23 2.37
C LEU A 232 -16.47 -14.31 3.46
N ALA A 233 -15.91 -13.13 3.66
CA ALA A 233 -16.34 -12.18 4.68
C ALA A 233 -17.57 -11.35 4.27
N SER A 234 -17.79 -11.17 2.96
CA SER A 234 -18.80 -10.25 2.40
C SER A 234 -20.24 -10.67 2.65
N ASP A 235 -20.49 -11.97 2.82
CA ASP A 235 -21.84 -12.50 3.11
C ASP A 235 -22.28 -12.29 4.56
N LEU A 236 -21.39 -11.84 5.44
CA LEU A 236 -21.67 -11.64 6.86
C LEU A 236 -21.97 -10.17 7.18
N PRO A 237 -22.94 -9.91 8.07
CA PRO A 237 -23.35 -8.55 8.41
C PRO A 237 -22.26 -7.79 9.18
N ALA A 238 -22.33 -6.46 9.10
CA ALA A 238 -21.33 -5.58 9.71
C ALA A 238 -21.23 -5.64 11.23
N ALA A 239 -22.26 -6.15 11.90
CA ALA A 239 -22.35 -6.28 13.35
C ALA A 239 -21.48 -7.40 13.96
N CYS A 240 -20.36 -7.77 13.32
CA CYS A 240 -19.40 -8.70 13.91
C CYS A 240 -18.36 -7.95 14.75
N ASP A 241 -18.08 -8.43 15.96
CA ASP A 241 -17.10 -7.84 16.86
C ASP A 241 -15.70 -7.77 16.22
N SER A 242 -14.99 -6.66 16.37
CA SER A 242 -13.59 -6.55 15.98
C SER A 242 -12.67 -7.38 16.90
N TYR A 243 -11.41 -7.54 16.49
CA TYR A 243 -10.34 -8.00 17.37
C TYR A 243 -9.71 -6.80 18.11
N PRO A 244 -9.08 -7.04 19.29
CA PRO A 244 -8.35 -6.00 19.98
C PRO A 244 -7.07 -5.61 19.21
N PHE A 245 -6.65 -4.36 19.35
CA PHE A 245 -5.35 -3.83 18.92
C PHE A 245 -4.97 -2.67 19.84
N VAL A 246 -3.70 -2.26 19.82
CA VAL A 246 -3.22 -1.16 20.67
C VAL A 246 -2.52 -0.12 19.82
N ILE A 247 -2.88 1.16 19.97
CA ILE A 247 -2.16 2.28 19.34
C ILE A 247 -1.19 2.86 20.38
N GLN A 248 0.10 2.66 20.14
CA GLN A 248 1.18 3.12 21.00
C GLN A 248 1.65 4.51 20.57
N PRO A 249 1.90 5.45 21.51
CA PRO A 249 2.46 6.75 21.20
C PRO A 249 3.95 6.63 20.80
N GLY A 250 4.40 7.57 19.97
CA GLY A 250 5.78 7.65 19.49
C GLY A 250 5.96 8.83 18.53
N PRO A 251 7.13 8.98 17.90
CA PRO A 251 7.34 9.98 16.84
C PRO A 251 6.32 9.86 15.70
N SER A 252 5.93 8.62 15.42
CA SER A 252 4.70 8.24 14.71
C SER A 252 3.93 7.28 15.63
N LEU A 253 2.61 7.27 15.54
CA LEU A 253 1.79 6.28 16.24
C LEU A 253 2.08 4.88 15.68
N VAL A 254 2.26 3.89 16.55
CA VAL A 254 2.48 2.50 16.13
C VAL A 254 1.27 1.67 16.47
N ILE A 255 0.67 1.03 15.47
CA ILE A 255 -0.47 0.14 15.66
C ILE A 255 0.06 -1.27 15.91
N ASP A 256 -0.06 -1.73 17.15
CA ASP A 256 0.31 -3.07 17.57
C ASP A 256 -0.81 -4.07 17.25
N THR A 257 -0.55 -4.93 16.27
CA THR A 257 -1.47 -5.95 15.78
C THR A 257 -1.30 -7.30 16.48
N ARG A 258 -0.41 -7.43 17.47
CA ARG A 258 -0.24 -8.69 18.21
C ARG A 258 -1.52 -9.15 18.92
N PRO A 259 -2.31 -8.26 19.56
CA PRO A 259 -3.60 -8.66 20.14
C PRO A 259 -4.62 -9.13 19.09
N LEU A 260 -4.57 -8.59 17.87
CA LEU A 260 -5.41 -9.03 16.76
C LEU A 260 -5.07 -10.48 16.40
N ILE A 261 -3.79 -10.79 16.24
CA ILE A 261 -3.33 -12.15 15.92
C ILE A 261 -3.68 -13.13 17.04
N ALA A 262 -3.55 -12.74 18.31
CA ALA A 262 -3.99 -13.55 19.44
C ALA A 262 -5.50 -13.85 19.37
N GLY A 263 -6.32 -12.85 19.04
CA GLY A 263 -7.76 -13.03 18.84
C GLY A 263 -8.11 -13.97 17.68
N VAL A 264 -7.37 -13.89 16.56
CA VAL A 264 -7.51 -14.84 15.44
C VAL A 264 -7.18 -16.26 15.90
N VAL A 265 -6.12 -16.45 16.70
CA VAL A 265 -5.75 -17.75 17.26
C VAL A 265 -6.83 -18.29 18.19
N ASP A 266 -7.47 -17.45 19.00
CA ASP A 266 -8.59 -17.88 19.85
C ASP A 266 -9.79 -18.34 19.04
N ASP A 267 -10.13 -17.62 17.97
CA ASP A 267 -11.19 -18.02 17.03
C ASP A 267 -10.87 -19.37 16.37
N LEU A 268 -9.60 -19.62 16.02
CA LEU A 268 -9.15 -20.92 15.51
C LEU A 268 -9.27 -22.03 16.57
N ARG A 269 -8.99 -21.74 17.85
CA ARG A 269 -9.17 -22.72 18.95
C ARG A 269 -10.63 -23.11 19.14
N THR A 270 -11.56 -22.17 18.95
CA THR A 270 -13.00 -22.41 19.06
C THR A 270 -13.63 -22.96 17.78
N GLY A 271 -12.85 -23.17 16.72
CA GLY A 271 -13.34 -23.70 15.45
C GLY A 271 -14.17 -22.71 14.63
N CYS A 272 -13.92 -21.40 14.78
CA CYS A 272 -14.59 -20.39 13.97
C CYS A 272 -14.25 -20.55 12.48
N THR A 273 -15.22 -20.22 11.62
CA THR A 273 -15.05 -20.34 10.17
C THR A 273 -14.17 -19.22 9.63
N ALA A 274 -13.52 -19.48 8.48
CA ALA A 274 -12.74 -18.48 7.76
C ALA A 274 -13.55 -17.22 7.42
N ALA A 275 -14.83 -17.37 7.07
CA ALA A 275 -15.76 -16.27 6.85
C ALA A 275 -15.88 -15.36 8.08
N ARG A 276 -16.10 -15.95 9.28
CA ARG A 276 -16.22 -15.19 10.52
C ARG A 276 -14.90 -14.51 10.88
N ILE A 277 -13.77 -15.22 10.77
CA ILE A 277 -12.44 -14.65 11.03
C ILE A 277 -12.16 -13.47 10.09
N GLY A 278 -12.39 -13.67 8.78
CA GLY A 278 -12.26 -12.64 7.76
C GLY A 278 -13.14 -11.43 8.06
N ARG A 279 -14.41 -11.65 8.41
CA ARG A 279 -15.34 -10.58 8.74
C ARG A 279 -14.90 -9.75 9.95
N ARG A 280 -14.50 -10.41 11.05
CA ARG A 280 -13.96 -9.72 12.24
C ARG A 280 -12.67 -8.97 11.92
N PHE A 281 -11.81 -9.54 11.07
CA PHE A 281 -10.58 -8.90 10.62
C PHE A 281 -10.85 -7.61 9.84
N HIS A 282 -11.77 -7.63 8.87
CA HIS A 282 -12.17 -6.41 8.14
C HIS A 282 -12.76 -5.35 9.07
N SER A 283 -13.68 -5.73 9.97
CA SER A 283 -14.21 -4.82 11.00
C SER A 283 -13.10 -4.23 11.89
N THR A 284 -12.03 -4.98 12.17
CA THR A 284 -10.87 -4.51 12.93
C THR A 284 -10.08 -3.46 12.16
N LEU A 285 -9.87 -3.64 10.86
CA LEU A 285 -9.17 -2.64 10.04
C LEU A 285 -9.98 -1.35 9.91
N VAL A 286 -11.31 -1.43 9.76
CA VAL A 286 -12.20 -0.26 9.75
C VAL A 286 -12.06 0.54 11.04
N GLU A 287 -12.14 -0.14 12.19
CA GLU A 287 -12.03 0.52 13.50
C GLU A 287 -10.61 1.06 13.77
N MET A 288 -9.59 0.35 13.32
CA MET A 288 -8.20 0.81 13.36
C MET A 288 -8.02 2.12 12.59
N ILE A 289 -8.55 2.20 11.36
CA ILE A 289 -8.52 3.43 10.56
C ILE A 289 -9.26 4.55 11.27
N ALA A 290 -10.48 4.30 11.75
CA ALA A 290 -11.29 5.30 12.44
C ALA A 290 -10.60 5.86 13.69
N GLN A 291 -10.04 4.99 14.55
CA GLN A 291 -9.36 5.44 15.76
C GLN A 291 -8.08 6.23 15.47
N VAL A 292 -7.29 5.83 14.49
CA VAL A 292 -6.07 6.56 14.12
C VAL A 292 -6.42 7.90 13.49
N CYS A 293 -7.34 7.94 12.52
CA CYS A 293 -7.83 9.18 11.94
C CYS A 293 -8.39 10.12 13.00
N GLY A 294 -9.21 9.63 13.94
CA GLY A 294 -9.76 10.41 15.05
C GLY A 294 -8.69 11.03 15.94
N ARG A 295 -7.64 10.28 16.30
CA ARG A 295 -6.51 10.80 17.09
C ARG A 295 -5.74 11.89 16.34
N LEU A 296 -5.39 11.62 15.08
CA LEU A 296 -4.65 12.58 14.25
C LEU A 296 -5.46 13.85 13.99
N ALA A 297 -6.77 13.73 13.79
CA ALA A 297 -7.68 14.84 13.61
C ALA A 297 -7.77 15.71 14.88
N ALA A 298 -7.89 15.09 16.04
CA ALA A 298 -7.94 15.80 17.32
C ALA A 298 -6.62 16.54 17.63
N GLU A 299 -5.47 15.95 17.27
CA GLU A 299 -4.15 16.54 17.52
C GLU A 299 -3.79 17.66 16.52
N HIS A 300 -4.19 17.53 15.26
CA HIS A 300 -3.73 18.39 14.17
C HIS A 300 -4.81 19.22 13.49
N GLY A 301 -6.08 19.09 13.89
CA GLY A 301 -7.20 19.85 13.32
C GLY A 301 -7.51 19.50 11.86
N LEU A 302 -7.25 18.26 11.44
CA LEU A 302 -7.49 17.79 10.07
C LEU A 302 -8.87 17.11 9.95
N GLY A 303 -9.69 17.56 9.00
CA GLY A 303 -11.03 17.00 8.74
C GLY A 303 -11.17 16.24 7.42
N THR A 304 -10.11 16.17 6.62
CA THR A 304 -10.10 15.47 5.32
C THR A 304 -9.30 14.18 5.41
N VAL A 305 -9.88 13.08 4.93
CA VAL A 305 -9.23 11.77 4.83
C VAL A 305 -9.18 11.33 3.37
N VAL A 306 -8.03 10.85 2.91
CA VAL A 306 -7.83 10.26 1.59
C VAL A 306 -7.49 8.78 1.77
N LEU A 307 -8.23 7.89 1.09
CA LEU A 307 -8.00 6.44 1.10
C LEU A 307 -7.34 6.00 -0.22
N SER A 308 -6.16 5.40 -0.16
CA SER A 308 -5.41 4.94 -1.35
C SER A 308 -4.51 3.74 -1.05
N GLY A 309 -3.98 3.13 -2.10
CA GLY A 309 -3.17 1.91 -2.05
C GLY A 309 -4.00 0.68 -2.43
N GLY A 310 -3.33 -0.36 -2.92
CA GLY A 310 -3.97 -1.52 -3.54
C GLY A 310 -4.97 -2.25 -2.64
N VAL A 311 -4.84 -2.15 -1.31
CA VAL A 311 -5.76 -2.80 -0.36
C VAL A 311 -7.15 -2.18 -0.42
N PHE A 312 -7.31 -0.90 -0.79
CA PHE A 312 -8.63 -0.27 -0.96
C PHE A 312 -9.37 -0.67 -2.24
N MET A 313 -8.82 -1.61 -3.03
CA MET A 313 -9.63 -2.37 -4.01
C MET A 313 -10.63 -3.31 -3.32
N ASN A 314 -10.39 -3.64 -2.05
CA ASN A 314 -11.32 -4.41 -1.22
C ASN A 314 -12.59 -3.57 -0.97
N VAL A 315 -13.70 -4.00 -1.56
CA VAL A 315 -14.99 -3.31 -1.55
C VAL A 315 -15.56 -3.27 -0.14
N LEU A 316 -15.43 -4.37 0.61
CA LEU A 316 -15.93 -4.47 1.98
C LEU A 316 -15.26 -3.43 2.88
N LEU A 317 -13.92 -3.44 2.92
CA LEU A 317 -13.11 -2.52 3.71
C LEU A 317 -13.36 -1.08 3.29
N THR A 318 -13.32 -0.79 1.99
CA THR A 318 -13.48 0.58 1.48
C THR A 318 -14.85 1.15 1.80
N THR A 319 -15.92 0.40 1.54
CA THR A 319 -17.30 0.86 1.76
C THR A 319 -17.55 1.14 3.24
N GLU A 320 -17.12 0.23 4.12
CA GLU A 320 -17.35 0.38 5.55
C GLU A 320 -16.44 1.43 6.19
N THR A 321 -15.20 1.58 5.72
CA THR A 321 -14.31 2.65 6.17
C THR A 321 -14.88 4.01 5.82
N VAL A 322 -15.38 4.19 4.58
CA VAL A 322 -16.02 5.45 4.17
C VAL A 322 -17.24 5.74 5.04
N ALA A 323 -18.11 4.76 5.26
CA ALA A 323 -19.30 4.93 6.10
C ALA A 323 -18.93 5.30 7.54
N ARG A 324 -17.99 4.57 8.15
CA ARG A 324 -17.52 4.76 9.53
C ARG A 324 -16.90 6.14 9.74
N LEU A 325 -16.02 6.57 8.84
CA LEU A 325 -15.35 7.88 8.93
C LEU A 325 -16.32 9.04 8.65
N THR A 326 -17.26 8.87 7.72
CA THR A 326 -18.29 9.90 7.46
C THR A 326 -19.19 10.10 8.67
N GLN A 327 -19.53 9.03 9.39
CA GLN A 327 -20.27 9.10 10.66
C GLN A 327 -19.49 9.87 11.75
N ASP A 328 -18.16 9.81 11.74
CA ASP A 328 -17.29 10.62 12.62
C ASP A 328 -17.13 12.07 12.14
N GLY A 329 -17.75 12.46 11.02
CA GLY A 329 -17.72 13.82 10.48
C GLY A 329 -16.54 14.12 9.54
N PHE A 330 -15.78 13.11 9.10
CA PHE A 330 -14.71 13.32 8.11
C PHE A 330 -15.25 13.54 6.70
N ARG A 331 -14.53 14.37 5.92
CA ARG A 331 -14.66 14.41 4.46
C ARG A 331 -13.75 13.35 3.86
N VAL A 332 -14.35 12.28 3.36
CA VAL A 332 -13.60 11.10 2.88
C VAL A 332 -13.52 11.09 1.36
N TYR A 333 -12.30 11.00 0.83
CA TYR A 333 -12.02 10.89 -0.60
C TYR A 333 -11.41 9.53 -0.93
N ARG A 334 -11.89 8.96 -2.03
CA ARG A 334 -11.36 7.73 -2.63
C ARG A 334 -11.26 7.91 -4.14
N HIS A 335 -10.42 7.12 -4.75
CA HIS A 335 -10.25 7.02 -6.20
C HIS A 335 -11.57 6.74 -6.95
N GLN A 336 -11.80 7.41 -8.09
CA GLN A 336 -12.94 7.17 -8.98
C GLN A 336 -12.54 7.10 -10.46
N ARG A 337 -11.57 7.91 -10.91
CA ARG A 337 -11.11 8.02 -12.30
C ARG A 337 -9.82 7.27 -12.56
N VAL A 338 -8.92 7.23 -11.58
CA VAL A 338 -7.70 6.41 -11.60
C VAL A 338 -7.81 5.30 -10.55
N PRO A 339 -7.09 4.17 -10.69
CA PRO A 339 -7.20 3.10 -9.71
C PRO A 339 -6.42 3.44 -8.41
N PRO A 340 -6.85 2.93 -7.24
CA PRO A 340 -6.12 3.10 -5.99
C PRO A 340 -4.84 2.26 -5.89
N ASN A 341 -4.62 1.34 -6.83
CA ASN A 341 -3.41 0.52 -6.92
C ASN A 341 -2.30 1.23 -7.74
N ASP A 342 -1.18 0.54 -7.97
CA ASP A 342 -0.01 1.08 -8.66
C ASP A 342 -0.27 1.68 -10.04
N GLY A 343 -1.36 1.30 -10.71
CA GLY A 343 -1.80 1.91 -11.96
C GLY A 343 -2.17 3.40 -11.84
N GLY A 344 -2.37 3.92 -10.62
CA GLY A 344 -2.64 5.33 -10.35
C GLY A 344 -1.42 6.14 -9.91
N LEU A 345 -0.26 5.50 -9.66
CA LEU A 345 0.91 6.16 -9.07
C LEU A 345 1.46 7.29 -9.93
N CYS A 346 1.46 7.12 -11.25
CA CYS A 346 2.01 8.10 -12.19
C CYS A 346 1.32 9.48 -12.07
N LEU A 347 0.01 9.52 -11.79
CA LEU A 347 -0.71 10.77 -11.55
C LEU A 347 -0.24 11.46 -10.26
N GLY A 348 -0.05 10.68 -9.20
CA GLY A 348 0.48 11.20 -7.93
C GLY A 348 1.88 11.75 -8.05
N GLN A 349 2.75 11.07 -8.80
CA GLN A 349 4.10 11.55 -9.09
C GLN A 349 4.08 12.90 -9.84
N LEU A 350 3.19 13.06 -10.82
CA LEU A 350 2.99 14.35 -11.50
C LEU A 350 2.53 15.44 -10.54
N ALA A 351 1.55 15.13 -9.68
CA ALA A 351 1.02 16.09 -8.72
C ALA A 351 2.08 16.57 -7.72
N VAL A 352 2.91 15.64 -7.23
CA VAL A 352 4.02 15.96 -6.33
C VAL A 352 5.09 16.80 -7.03
N ALA A 353 5.49 16.43 -8.25
CA ALA A 353 6.47 17.18 -9.02
C ALA A 353 5.99 18.61 -9.32
N ALA A 354 4.74 18.77 -9.77
CA ALA A 354 4.15 20.08 -10.05
C ALA A 354 4.04 20.95 -8.80
N ALA A 355 3.59 20.38 -7.68
CA ALA A 355 3.48 21.10 -6.41
C ALA A 355 4.87 21.47 -5.85
N GLY A 356 5.85 20.57 -5.99
CA GLY A 356 7.24 20.79 -5.59
C GLY A 356 7.91 21.91 -6.38
N GLN A 357 7.72 21.96 -7.70
CA GLN A 357 8.24 23.04 -8.54
C GLN A 357 7.61 24.39 -8.18
N ALA A 358 6.28 24.44 -8.01
CA ALA A 358 5.58 25.65 -7.61
C ALA A 358 6.06 26.19 -6.24
N ALA A 359 6.53 25.30 -5.36
CA ALA A 359 7.09 25.64 -4.05
C ALA A 359 8.60 25.87 -4.05
N GLY A 360 9.31 25.72 -5.18
CA GLY A 360 10.77 25.82 -5.26
C GLY A 360 11.53 24.68 -4.58
N LEU A 361 10.86 23.55 -4.30
CA LEU A 361 11.44 22.34 -3.70
C LEU A 361 12.05 21.39 -4.74
N VAL A 362 11.70 21.61 -6.01
CA VAL A 362 12.10 20.81 -7.17
C VAL A 362 12.65 21.75 -8.24
N PRO A 363 13.69 21.37 -9.00
CA PRO A 363 14.21 22.18 -10.09
C PRO A 363 13.13 22.54 -11.12
N GLY A 364 13.14 23.79 -11.58
CA GLY A 364 12.21 24.34 -12.56
C GLY A 364 12.40 23.80 -13.96
#